data_AF-A0A1V2QJA7-F1
#
_entry.id   AF-A0A1V2QJA7-F1
#
_cell.length_a   1.000
_cell.length_b   1.000
_cell.length_c   1.000
_cell.angle_alpha   90.00
_cell.angle_beta   90.00
_cell.angle_gamma   90.00
#
_symmetry.space_group_name_H-M   'P 1'
#
loop_
_entity.id
_entity.type
_entity.pdbx_description
1 polymer ?
#
loop_
_entity_poly.entity_id
_entity_poly.type
_entity_poly.pdbx_seq_one_letter_code
_entity_poly.pdbx_strand_id
1 'polypeptide(L)'
;MITVPTKIGNVTQRRYDQLVAESREAVELKTVSQFRVGDAALEIEPLRGHGGHSSPGDEVMGVSETLGWFAEDIGLSPATVKDYRWVSARWPDKKIRRHHRGVAFTVFRILGLDSRSERAGPADRGPTAQRPHRRAPLDPGRGETGGGLDGRHPGNTPGQDQQGSRPGRR
;
A
#
# COMPACT_ATOMS: atom_id res chain seq x y z
N MET A 1 58.13 -31.67 13.44
CA MET A 1 57.08 -30.77 13.94
C MET A 1 55.74 -31.30 13.46
N ILE A 2 54.84 -31.71 14.36
CA ILE A 2 53.51 -32.21 13.98
C ILE A 2 52.58 -30.99 13.98
N THR A 3 52.22 -30.52 12.79
CA THR A 3 51.18 -29.50 12.62
C THR A 3 49.86 -30.11 13.08
N VAL A 4 49.41 -29.78 14.29
CA VAL A 4 48.06 -30.14 14.72
C VAL A 4 47.08 -29.46 13.77
N PRO A 5 46.21 -30.20 13.05
CA PRO A 5 45.25 -29.59 12.17
C PRO A 5 44.33 -28.67 12.99
N THR A 6 44.26 -27.40 12.59
CA THR A 6 43.42 -26.38 13.25
C THR A 6 41.97 -26.87 13.25
N LYS A 7 41.46 -27.18 14.44
CA LYS A 7 40.06 -27.57 14.65
C LYS A 7 39.23 -26.33 14.98
N ILE A 8 37.99 -26.30 14.49
CA ILE A 8 36.93 -25.41 14.99
C ILE A 8 35.97 -26.29 15.79
N GLY A 9 35.96 -26.12 17.12
CA GLY A 9 35.24 -27.03 18.00
C GLY A 9 35.70 -28.48 17.80
N ASN A 10 34.76 -29.39 17.52
CA ASN A 10 35.05 -30.82 17.33
C ASN A 10 35.37 -31.22 15.87
N VAL A 11 35.35 -30.27 14.92
CA VAL A 11 35.56 -30.56 13.49
C VAL A 11 36.83 -29.90 12.96
N THR A 12 37.36 -30.44 11.87
CA THR A 12 38.44 -29.77 11.12
C THR A 12 37.90 -28.52 10.45
N GLN A 13 38.77 -27.56 10.13
CA GLN A 13 38.41 -26.36 9.35
C GLN A 13 37.62 -26.72 8.07
N ARG A 14 38.12 -27.66 7.28
CA ARG A 14 37.47 -28.11 6.04
C ARG A 14 36.04 -28.60 6.27
N ARG A 15 35.80 -29.36 7.36
CA ARG A 15 34.46 -29.85 7.67
C ARG A 15 33.55 -28.73 8.20
N TYR A 16 34.09 -27.80 8.97
CA TYR A 16 33.34 -26.60 9.38
C TYR A 16 32.86 -25.80 8.15
N ASP A 17 33.75 -25.55 7.19
CA ASP A 17 33.40 -24.79 5.98
C ASP A 17 32.30 -25.51 5.17
N GLN A 18 32.35 -26.84 5.09
CA GLN A 18 31.30 -27.65 4.47
C GLN A 18 29.96 -27.52 5.22
N LEU A 19 29.97 -27.63 6.55
CA LEU A 19 28.77 -27.45 7.37
C LEU A 19 28.16 -26.05 7.21
N VAL A 20 29.00 -25.01 7.09
CA VAL A 20 28.55 -23.64 6.83
C VAL A 20 27.87 -23.54 5.47
N ALA A 21 28.42 -24.16 4.42
CA ALA A 21 27.80 -24.19 3.10
C ALA A 21 26.43 -24.88 3.13
N GLU A 22 26.37 -26.10 3.68
CA GLU A 22 25.12 -26.88 3.85
C GLU A 22 24.08 -26.09 4.66
N SER A 23 24.51 -25.42 5.75
CA SER A 23 23.62 -24.64 6.60
C SER A 23 23.08 -23.38 5.91
N ARG A 24 23.87 -22.74 5.02
CA ARG A 24 23.41 -21.57 4.25
C ARG A 24 22.31 -21.94 3.27
N GLU A 25 22.41 -23.10 2.62
CA GLU A 25 21.36 -23.63 1.76
C GLU A 25 20.07 -23.90 2.55
N ALA A 26 20.20 -24.51 3.74
CA ALA A 26 19.06 -24.74 4.63
C ALA A 26 18.40 -23.43 5.10
N VAL A 27 19.19 -22.41 5.42
CA VAL A 27 18.69 -21.07 5.79
C VAL A 27 17.94 -20.43 4.62
N GLU A 28 18.45 -20.54 3.40
CA GLU A 28 17.77 -20.00 2.22
C GLU A 28 16.42 -20.67 1.98
N LEU A 29 16.37 -22.01 2.01
CA LEU A 29 15.13 -22.76 1.85
C LEU A 29 14.10 -22.39 2.93
N LYS A 30 14.57 -22.25 4.18
CA LYS A 30 13.73 -21.80 5.30
C LYS A 30 13.17 -20.40 5.04
N THR A 31 14.00 -19.43 4.68
CA THR A 31 13.56 -18.06 4.38
C THR A 31 12.53 -18.03 3.25
N VAL A 32 12.75 -18.75 2.16
CA VAL A 32 11.80 -18.84 1.04
C VAL A 32 10.46 -19.42 1.49
N SER A 33 10.48 -20.46 2.31
CA SER A 33 9.26 -21.10 2.83
C SER A 33 8.46 -20.15 3.73
N GLN A 34 9.15 -19.41 4.60
CA GLN A 34 8.51 -18.43 5.49
C GLN A 34 7.84 -17.29 4.70
N PHE A 35 8.50 -16.77 3.66
CA PHE A 35 7.89 -15.79 2.77
C PHE A 35 6.69 -16.34 1.99
N ARG A 36 6.72 -17.60 1.55
CA ARG A 36 5.57 -18.23 0.87
C ARG A 36 4.36 -18.32 1.79
N VAL A 37 4.55 -18.77 3.03
CA VAL A 37 3.47 -18.81 4.03
C VAL A 37 2.96 -17.40 4.33
N GLY A 38 3.87 -16.42 4.48
CA GLY A 38 3.46 -15.03 4.71
C GLY A 38 2.71 -14.40 3.53
N ASP A 39 3.10 -14.71 2.30
CA ASP A 39 2.40 -14.26 1.09
C ASP A 39 1.00 -14.89 1.01
N ALA A 40 0.87 -16.19 1.30
CA ALA A 40 -0.44 -16.87 1.37
C ALA A 40 -1.33 -16.27 2.46
N ALA A 41 -0.76 -15.99 3.64
CA ALA A 41 -1.49 -15.34 4.73
C ALA A 41 -1.95 -13.91 4.39
N LEU A 42 -1.23 -13.19 3.52
CA LEU A 42 -1.66 -11.88 3.01
C LEU A 42 -2.76 -11.97 1.96
N GLU A 43 -2.73 -13.04 1.16
CA GLU A 43 -3.79 -13.32 0.19
C GLU A 43 -5.10 -13.69 0.91
N ILE A 44 -5.01 -14.48 1.99
CA ILE A 44 -6.16 -14.86 2.84
C ILE A 44 -6.69 -13.64 3.60
N GLU A 45 -5.81 -12.89 4.27
CA GLU A 45 -6.20 -11.73 5.08
C GLU A 45 -5.22 -10.56 4.90
N PRO A 46 -5.54 -9.59 4.03
CA PRO A 46 -4.69 -8.41 3.83
C PRO A 46 -4.49 -7.60 5.11
N LEU A 47 -3.30 -7.02 5.29
CA LEU A 47 -3.10 -6.03 6.33
C LEU A 47 -3.87 -4.76 5.98
N ARG A 48 -4.81 -4.36 6.84
CA ARG A 48 -5.55 -3.11 6.69
C ARG A 48 -4.65 -1.93 7.07
N GLY A 49 -4.79 -0.82 6.34
CA GLY A 49 -4.19 0.46 6.73
C GLY A 49 -4.81 0.95 8.05
N HIS A 50 -4.00 1.59 8.89
CA HIS A 50 -4.50 2.20 10.14
C HIS A 50 -5.61 3.21 9.80
N GLY A 51 -6.82 2.99 10.32
CA GLY A 51 -7.95 3.93 10.22
C GLY A 51 -9.16 3.50 9.38
N GLY A 52 -9.16 2.32 8.74
CA GLY A 52 -10.33 1.81 8.04
C GLY A 52 -11.29 1.08 8.98
N HIS A 53 -12.43 1.68 9.31
CA HIS A 53 -13.54 0.97 9.96
C HIS A 53 -13.99 -0.20 9.06
N SER A 54 -14.09 -1.42 9.60
CA SER A 54 -14.90 -2.48 8.96
C SER A 54 -16.31 -1.94 8.81
N SER A 55 -16.90 -2.00 7.62
CA SER A 55 -18.34 -1.92 7.49
C SER A 55 -18.94 -3.06 8.32
N PRO A 56 -19.87 -2.80 9.27
CA PRO A 56 -20.51 -3.85 10.04
C PRO A 56 -21.44 -4.61 9.09
N GLY A 57 -20.95 -5.70 8.50
CA GLY A 57 -21.71 -6.50 7.53
C GLY A 57 -20.87 -7.49 6.71
N ASP A 58 -19.56 -7.26 6.53
CA ASP A 58 -18.74 -8.05 5.60
C ASP A 58 -17.85 -9.14 6.24
N GLU A 59 -17.71 -9.18 7.58
CA GLU A 59 -16.87 -10.17 8.27
C GLU A 59 -17.73 -11.28 8.89
N VAL A 60 -17.97 -12.35 8.12
CA VAL A 60 -18.59 -13.59 8.65
C VAL A 60 -17.66 -14.31 9.63
N MET A 61 -16.34 -14.11 9.49
CA MET A 61 -15.32 -14.54 10.44
C MET A 61 -14.26 -13.45 10.64
N GLY A 62 -13.68 -13.36 11.83
CA GLY A 62 -12.64 -12.37 12.12
C GLY A 62 -11.26 -12.78 11.60
N VAL A 63 -10.40 -11.81 11.29
CA VAL A 63 -8.99 -12.00 10.84
C VAL A 63 -8.18 -12.99 11.69
N SER A 64 -8.46 -13.06 13.00
CA SER A 64 -7.75 -13.99 13.88
C SER A 64 -8.23 -15.44 13.76
N GLU A 65 -9.49 -15.65 13.38
CA GLU A 65 -10.10 -16.96 13.20
C GLU A 65 -9.69 -17.59 11.88
N THR A 66 -9.76 -16.83 10.78
CA THR A 66 -9.31 -17.25 9.44
C THR A 66 -7.83 -17.62 9.41
N LEU A 67 -6.97 -16.78 9.99
CA LEU A 67 -5.54 -17.12 10.14
C LEU A 67 -5.29 -18.22 11.17
N GLY A 68 -6.22 -18.44 12.11
CA GLY A 68 -6.16 -19.54 13.06
C GLY A 68 -6.28 -20.88 12.35
N TRP A 69 -7.31 -21.04 11.53
CA TRP A 69 -7.52 -22.25 10.72
C TRP A 69 -6.38 -22.50 9.76
N PHE A 70 -5.93 -21.47 9.03
CA PHE A 70 -4.79 -21.62 8.13
C PHE A 70 -3.52 -22.07 8.85
N ALA A 71 -3.27 -21.57 10.07
CA ALA A 71 -2.11 -21.97 10.86
C ALA A 71 -2.21 -23.44 11.31
N GLU A 72 -3.39 -23.87 11.74
CA GLU A 72 -3.68 -25.26 12.13
C GLU A 72 -3.43 -26.24 10.98
N ASP A 73 -3.97 -25.93 9.79
CA ASP A 73 -3.86 -26.78 8.59
C ASP A 73 -2.40 -27.02 8.14
N ILE A 74 -1.50 -26.07 8.41
CA ILE A 74 -0.08 -26.15 8.02
C ILE A 74 0.85 -26.48 9.20
N GLY A 75 0.30 -26.75 10.38
CA GLY A 75 1.06 -27.11 11.59
C GLY A 75 1.90 -25.98 12.17
N LEU A 76 1.47 -24.73 12.04
CA LEU A 76 2.12 -23.56 12.64
C LEU A 76 1.24 -22.90 13.71
N SER A 77 1.85 -22.07 14.56
CA SER A 77 1.05 -21.25 15.47
C SER A 77 0.43 -20.05 14.74
N PRO A 78 -0.77 -19.59 15.13
CA PRO A 78 -1.35 -18.36 14.56
C PRO A 78 -0.44 -17.14 14.71
N ALA A 79 0.33 -17.05 15.80
CA ALA A 79 1.31 -15.99 16.01
C ALA A 79 2.43 -16.04 14.95
N THR A 80 2.94 -17.23 14.63
CA THR A 80 3.95 -17.43 13.58
C THR A 80 3.43 -17.01 12.20
N VAL A 81 2.20 -17.38 11.86
CA VAL A 81 1.57 -16.98 10.60
C VAL A 81 1.39 -15.47 10.53
N LYS A 82 0.92 -14.84 11.61
CA LYS A 82 0.78 -13.37 11.71
C LYS A 82 2.12 -12.66 11.52
N ASP A 83 3.20 -13.17 12.14
CA ASP A 83 4.56 -12.66 11.96
C ASP A 83 5.01 -12.77 10.50
N TYR A 84 4.81 -13.93 9.87
CA TYR A 84 5.23 -14.13 8.48
C TYR A 84 4.46 -13.22 7.54
N ARG A 85 3.14 -13.11 7.74
CA ARG A 85 2.26 -12.18 7.03
C ARG A 85 2.76 -10.75 7.12
N TRP A 86 3.12 -10.32 8.33
CA TRP A 86 3.59 -8.97 8.60
C TRP A 86 4.91 -8.65 7.90
N VAL A 87 5.86 -9.59 7.89
CA VAL A 87 7.15 -9.41 7.19
C VAL A 87 6.92 -9.41 5.67
N SER A 88 6.11 -10.33 5.14
CA SER A 88 5.80 -10.37 3.71
C SER A 88 5.23 -9.04 3.19
N ALA A 89 4.38 -8.38 3.99
CA ALA A 89 3.73 -7.13 3.60
C ALA A 89 4.72 -5.97 3.47
N ARG A 90 5.78 -5.98 4.30
CA ARG A 90 6.84 -4.96 4.30
C ARG A 90 7.88 -5.17 3.22
N TRP A 91 7.97 -6.39 2.70
CA TRP A 91 8.92 -6.76 1.66
C TRP A 91 8.19 -7.25 0.41
N PRO A 92 7.25 -6.52 -0.21
CA PRO A 92 6.42 -7.05 -1.30
C PRO A 92 7.20 -7.38 -2.57
N ASP A 93 8.35 -6.73 -2.80
CA ASP A 93 9.15 -6.94 -4.00
C ASP A 93 9.94 -8.26 -3.94
N LYS A 94 9.47 -9.25 -4.71
CA LYS A 94 10.14 -10.54 -4.88
C LYS A 94 11.54 -10.39 -5.48
N LYS A 95 11.88 -9.31 -6.21
CA LYS A 95 13.24 -9.05 -6.70
C LYS A 95 14.19 -8.76 -5.54
N ILE A 96 13.80 -7.88 -4.62
CA ILE A 96 14.60 -7.56 -3.42
C ILE A 96 14.86 -8.84 -2.62
N ARG A 97 13.83 -9.63 -2.36
CA ARG A 97 13.99 -10.93 -1.65
C ARG A 97 14.98 -11.87 -2.36
N ARG A 98 14.93 -11.95 -3.70
CA ARG A 98 15.82 -12.79 -4.51
C ARG A 98 17.26 -12.30 -4.56
N HIS A 99 17.50 -10.98 -4.48
CA HIS A 99 18.86 -10.45 -4.44
C HIS A 99 19.57 -10.74 -3.10
N HIS A 100 18.80 -11.04 -2.06
CA HIS A 100 19.30 -11.37 -0.73
C HIS A 100 19.16 -12.86 -0.41
N ARG A 101 19.52 -13.74 -1.36
CA ARG A 101 19.64 -15.18 -1.11
C ARG A 101 20.64 -15.47 0.01
N GLY A 102 20.36 -16.48 0.82
CA GLY A 102 21.14 -16.82 2.01
C GLY A 102 20.95 -15.89 3.22
N VAL A 103 20.16 -14.81 3.11
CA VAL A 103 19.80 -13.98 4.26
C VAL A 103 18.67 -14.66 5.04
N ALA A 104 18.85 -14.79 6.36
CA ALA A 104 17.83 -15.37 7.23
C ALA A 104 16.61 -14.46 7.33
N PHE A 105 15.40 -15.03 7.34
CA PHE A 105 14.13 -14.31 7.50
C PHE A 105 14.10 -13.36 8.70
N THR A 106 14.76 -13.72 9.80
CA THR A 106 14.87 -12.87 11.00
C THR A 106 15.49 -11.49 10.69
N VAL A 107 16.41 -11.40 9.73
CA VAL A 107 17.00 -10.12 9.30
C VAL A 107 15.93 -9.24 8.64
N PHE A 108 15.13 -9.80 7.73
CA PHE A 108 14.00 -9.07 7.12
C PHE A 108 12.99 -8.61 8.17
N ARG A 109 12.73 -9.45 9.19
CA ARG A 109 11.87 -9.09 10.31
C ARG A 109 12.42 -7.92 11.10
N ILE A 110 13.70 -7.97 11.50
CA ILE A 110 14.35 -6.88 12.25
C ILE A 110 14.36 -5.58 11.44
N LEU A 111 14.74 -5.67 10.16
CA LEU A 111 14.78 -4.49 9.28
C LEU A 111 13.38 -3.92 8.99
N GLY A 112 12.34 -4.76 8.99
CA GLY A 112 10.95 -4.30 8.87
C GLY A 112 10.39 -3.66 10.14
N LEU A 113 11.02 -3.87 11.31
CA LEU A 113 10.65 -3.23 12.58
C LEU A 113 11.25 -1.83 12.70
N ASP A 114 12.33 -1.54 11.97
CA ASP A 114 12.91 -0.21 11.91
C ASP A 114 11.93 0.75 11.21
N SER A 115 11.51 1.81 11.90
CA SER A 115 10.55 2.81 11.42
C SER A 115 11.05 3.58 10.20
N ARG A 116 12.35 3.52 9.88
CA ARG A 116 12.88 4.02 8.61
C ARG A 116 12.46 3.21 7.37
N SER A 117 11.86 2.02 7.56
CA SER A 117 11.45 1.10 6.50
C SER A 117 10.04 1.32 5.93
N GLU A 118 9.35 2.41 6.28
CA GLU A 118 8.01 2.78 5.73
C GLU A 118 7.93 2.91 4.19
N ARG A 119 9.02 2.69 3.46
CA ARG A 119 9.07 2.71 1.99
C ARG A 119 8.79 1.36 1.35
N ALA A 120 7.63 0.75 1.58
CA ALA A 120 7.15 -0.29 0.66
C ALA A 120 5.67 -0.66 0.90
N GLY A 121 4.76 0.29 0.70
CA GLY A 121 3.35 -0.03 0.47
C GLY A 121 2.86 0.68 -0.79
N PRO A 122 2.18 0.01 -1.74
CA PRO A 122 1.56 0.67 -2.89
C PRO A 122 0.28 1.46 -2.53
N ALA A 123 0.11 1.88 -1.28
CA ALA A 123 -1.10 2.53 -0.78
C ALA A 123 -1.12 4.06 -0.93
N ASP A 124 -0.11 4.67 -1.57
CA ASP A 124 -0.05 6.13 -1.76
C ASP A 124 0.03 6.56 -3.24
N ARG A 125 -0.77 5.91 -4.09
CA ARG A 125 -1.13 6.48 -5.40
C ARG A 125 -2.63 6.75 -5.43
N GLY A 126 -3.04 7.76 -4.68
CA GLY A 126 -4.29 8.46 -4.98
C GLY A 126 -4.24 8.99 -6.42
N PRO A 127 -5.38 9.06 -7.13
CA PRO A 127 -5.41 9.54 -8.50
C PRO A 127 -4.85 10.96 -8.52
N THR A 128 -3.85 11.19 -9.37
CA THR A 128 -3.20 12.48 -9.59
C THR A 128 -4.22 13.46 -10.16
N ALA A 129 -5.02 14.09 -9.30
CA ALA A 129 -5.81 15.24 -9.67
C ALA A 129 -4.83 16.41 -9.85
N GLN A 130 -4.45 16.64 -11.11
CA GLN A 130 -3.83 17.88 -11.54
C GLN A 130 -4.70 19.04 -11.03
N ARG A 131 -4.21 19.77 -10.02
CA ARG A 131 -4.75 21.08 -9.66
C ARG A 131 -4.31 22.06 -10.76
N PRO A 132 -5.23 22.69 -11.52
CA PRO A 132 -4.83 23.80 -12.34
C PRO A 132 -4.51 25.01 -11.45
N HIS A 133 -3.47 25.72 -11.86
CA HIS A 133 -2.79 26.81 -11.19
C HIS A 133 -3.74 27.90 -10.65
N ARG A 134 -3.60 28.22 -9.36
CA ARG A 134 -4.14 29.45 -8.77
C ARG A 134 -2.99 30.45 -8.61
N ARG A 135 -2.84 31.39 -9.54
CA ARG A 135 -2.16 32.67 -9.28
C ARG A 135 -3.15 33.58 -8.55
N ALA A 136 -2.71 34.19 -7.46
CA ALA A 136 -3.32 35.36 -6.83
C ALA A 136 -2.38 36.57 -7.07
N PRO A 137 -2.68 37.81 -6.65
CA PRO A 137 -3.96 38.44 -6.23
C PRO A 137 -4.23 39.77 -6.98
N LEU A 138 -5.42 40.36 -6.84
CA LEU A 138 -5.64 41.82 -6.85
C LEU A 138 -6.89 42.15 -6.02
N ASP A 139 -6.75 43.17 -5.19
CA ASP A 139 -7.60 43.60 -4.07
C ASP A 139 -8.74 44.57 -4.53
N PRO A 140 -9.47 45.29 -3.66
CA PRO A 140 -10.92 45.17 -3.50
C PRO A 140 -11.67 46.41 -4.06
N GLY A 141 -12.89 46.25 -4.58
CA GLY A 141 -13.66 47.45 -4.89
C GLY A 141 -14.92 47.22 -5.70
N ARG A 142 -16.05 47.14 -4.99
CA ARG A 142 -17.28 47.92 -5.18
C ARG A 142 -18.46 47.06 -4.73
N GLY A 143 -18.99 47.42 -3.56
CA GLY A 143 -20.29 46.95 -3.11
C GLY A 143 -21.35 47.38 -4.10
N GLU A 144 -22.11 46.40 -4.58
CA GLU A 144 -23.31 46.62 -5.36
C GLU A 144 -24.38 47.25 -4.47
N THR A 145 -24.89 48.37 -4.98
CA THR A 145 -26.04 49.12 -4.51
C THR A 145 -27.30 48.26 -4.55
N GLY A 146 -27.89 48.01 -3.39
CA GLY A 146 -29.27 47.54 -3.26
C GLY A 146 -30.25 48.65 -3.64
N GLY A 147 -31.13 48.36 -4.61
CA GLY A 147 -32.15 49.28 -5.10
C GLY A 147 -33.26 49.52 -4.10
N GLY A 148 -33.46 50.80 -3.75
CA GLY A 148 -34.63 51.32 -3.07
C GLY A 148 -35.73 51.70 -4.06
N LEU A 149 -36.96 51.44 -3.63
CA LEU A 149 -38.23 51.69 -4.29
C LEU A 149 -38.44 53.18 -4.59
N ASP A 150 -38.98 53.53 -5.76
CA ASP A 150 -40.10 54.48 -5.83
C ASP A 150 -40.73 54.54 -7.22
N GLY A 151 -42.06 54.66 -7.23
CA GLY A 151 -42.91 54.44 -8.39
C GLY A 151 -43.06 55.63 -9.34
N ARG A 152 -43.70 55.34 -10.49
CA ARG A 152 -44.72 56.16 -11.15
C ARG A 152 -45.31 55.42 -12.36
N HIS A 153 -46.63 55.52 -12.46
CA HIS A 153 -47.57 54.97 -13.45
C HIS A 153 -47.64 55.90 -14.71
N PRO A 154 -48.60 55.72 -15.65
CA PRO A 154 -48.72 54.81 -16.82
C PRO A 154 -48.50 55.53 -18.19
N GLY A 155 -48.55 54.79 -19.31
CA GLY A 155 -49.08 55.36 -20.57
C GLY A 155 -48.68 54.71 -21.90
N ASN A 156 -49.70 54.24 -22.63
CA ASN A 156 -49.89 54.21 -24.09
C ASN A 156 -48.95 53.41 -25.04
N THR A 157 -49.54 52.36 -25.63
CA THR A 157 -49.43 51.87 -27.03
C THR A 157 -49.84 52.97 -28.06
N PRO A 158 -49.81 52.81 -29.42
CA PRO A 158 -49.28 51.74 -30.30
C PRO A 158 -48.58 52.22 -31.61
N GLY A 159 -48.08 51.28 -32.43
CA GLY A 159 -47.78 51.43 -33.86
C GLY A 159 -46.95 50.24 -34.36
N GLN A 160 -47.51 49.23 -35.05
CA GLN A 160 -47.71 49.17 -36.51
C GLN A 160 -46.46 49.67 -37.26
N ASP A 161 -45.81 48.95 -38.17
CA ASP A 161 -46.36 48.04 -39.14
C ASP A 161 -45.24 47.42 -40.00
N GLN A 162 -45.54 46.26 -40.62
CA GLN A 162 -45.09 45.82 -41.94
C GLN A 162 -43.65 45.27 -42.11
N GLN A 163 -43.50 43.95 -42.23
CA GLN A 163 -43.66 43.09 -43.44
C GLN A 163 -42.36 42.98 -44.25
N GLY A 164 -41.95 41.74 -44.55
CA GLY A 164 -40.88 41.51 -45.53
C GLY A 164 -40.22 40.13 -45.50
N SER A 165 -40.98 39.09 -45.85
CA SER A 165 -40.57 37.89 -46.60
C SER A 165 -39.15 37.27 -46.45
N ARG A 166 -39.13 36.05 -45.88
CA ARG A 166 -38.70 34.73 -46.47
C ARG A 166 -38.01 34.73 -47.86
N PRO A 167 -37.45 33.58 -48.33
CA PRO A 167 -36.63 32.52 -47.71
C PRO A 167 -35.50 32.02 -48.66
N GLY A 168 -34.79 30.94 -48.30
CA GLY A 168 -34.20 30.00 -49.27
C GLY A 168 -32.71 29.71 -49.10
N ARG A 169 -32.36 28.47 -48.73
CA ARG A 169 -31.79 27.41 -49.60
C ARG A 169 -30.36 27.77 -50.04
N ARG A 170 -29.34 27.01 -49.67
CA ARG A 170 -29.16 25.56 -49.86
C ARG A 170 -28.07 25.05 -48.92
#